data_AF-A0A950LD66-F1
#
_entry.id   AF-A0A950LD66-F1
#
_cell.length_a   1.000
_cell.length_b   1.000
_cell.length_c   1.000
_cell.angle_alpha   90.00
_cell.angle_beta   90.00
_cell.angle_gamma   90.00
#
_symmetry.space_group_name_H-M   'P 1'
#
loop_
_entity.id
_entity.type
_entity.pdbx_description
1 polymer ?
#
loop_
_entity_poly.entity_id
_entity_poly.type
_entity_poly.pdbx_seq_one_letter_code
_entity_poly.pdbx_strand_id
1 'polypeptide(L)'
;MATSPGHTLPAVYAGWRRVVIRPLLRVVDAVAALLLAADLVVVLLSVFYRYVLNAPIEWADDVARGLMVALSFFGAAGALARGENIGISFFTERLPVAVQRAVEAGVSLIIVVTAASVGVNALELGQQTTGQTTGSGLPLELTFYPMGVAGVAMTIFAIDRLCRQRLTDIIAAFLCLGATVALWYAWSQFAPDSVPDSGFLMLAAFVVALAGGVPIGFVLALSALIFIWVEGTLPGVIFAQQMARGIDNFVLLAIPFFILIGYLMEANGMSVRLIEALERLVGRMRGGLNVVMVLSMVIFSGISGSKMADVAAVGSVLIPAARRSKQNPGDAVALLAASAVMAETIPPCINLIILGFVANISIGGLFMAGLLPAGLMALVLIAAAISSGARRTAAQSDENPRTTTAQLWSGVAVTIGLLVIIFGGFKSGIATATEISSFGALYALVIG
;
A
#
# COMPACT_ATOMS: atom_id res chain seq x y z
N MET A 1 -1.29 12.70 -14.78
CA MET A 1 -2.07 11.64 -15.45
C MET A 1 -3.03 12.31 -16.42
N ALA A 2 -2.62 12.46 -17.68
CA ALA A 2 -3.45 13.07 -18.71
C ALA A 2 -4.44 12.03 -19.23
N THR A 3 -5.73 12.32 -19.07
CA THR A 3 -6.82 11.58 -19.70
C THR A 3 -6.62 11.58 -21.22
N SER A 4 -6.34 10.40 -21.78
CA SER A 4 -6.35 10.16 -23.23
C SER A 4 -7.67 10.65 -23.85
N PRO A 5 -7.65 11.32 -25.01
CA PRO A 5 -8.84 11.87 -25.64
C PRO A 5 -9.73 10.77 -26.23
N GLY A 6 -10.99 10.76 -25.80
CA GLY A 6 -12.17 10.39 -26.60
C GLY A 6 -12.10 9.12 -27.45
N HIS A 7 -12.11 7.95 -26.83
CA HIS A 7 -12.80 6.78 -27.41
C HIS A 7 -14.12 6.60 -26.67
N THR A 8 -15.23 6.84 -27.35
CA THR A 8 -16.56 6.46 -26.86
C THR A 8 -16.57 4.94 -26.73
N LEU A 9 -16.46 4.45 -25.50
CA LEU A 9 -16.52 3.02 -25.21
C LEU A 9 -17.85 2.46 -25.76
N PRO A 10 -17.84 1.27 -26.39
CA PRO A 10 -19.06 0.64 -26.88
C PRO A 10 -20.13 0.55 -25.78
N ALA A 11 -21.41 0.76 -26.12
CA ALA A 11 -22.51 0.77 -25.15
C ALA A 11 -22.56 -0.51 -24.27
N VAL A 12 -22.15 -1.66 -24.85
CA VAL A 12 -22.02 -2.94 -24.16
C VAL A 12 -20.98 -2.90 -23.03
N TYR A 13 -19.83 -2.26 -23.27
CA TYR A 13 -18.76 -2.10 -22.29
C TYR A 13 -19.18 -1.17 -21.13
N ALA A 14 -19.95 -0.13 -21.45
CA ALA A 14 -20.54 0.74 -20.43
C ALA A 14 -21.57 0.01 -19.54
N GLY A 15 -22.32 -0.95 -20.10
CA GLY A 15 -23.24 -1.83 -19.37
C GLY A 15 -22.51 -2.80 -18.44
N TRP A 16 -21.53 -3.54 -18.95
CA TRP A 16 -20.69 -4.47 -18.17
C TRP A 16 -20.08 -3.80 -16.93
N ARG A 17 -19.50 -2.60 -17.11
CA ARG A 17 -18.85 -1.89 -16.02
C ARG A 17 -19.83 -1.44 -14.94
N ARG A 18 -21.06 -1.07 -15.31
CA ARG A 18 -22.11 -0.68 -14.35
C ARG A 18 -22.69 -1.88 -13.61
N VAL A 19 -22.90 -2.99 -14.31
CA VAL A 19 -23.63 -4.17 -13.80
C VAL A 19 -22.71 -5.15 -13.06
N VAL A 20 -21.44 -5.28 -13.45
CA VAL A 20 -20.52 -6.29 -12.89
C VAL A 20 -19.40 -5.63 -12.09
N ILE A 21 -18.63 -4.74 -12.72
CA ILE A 21 -17.39 -4.22 -12.12
C ILE A 21 -17.66 -3.34 -10.91
N ARG A 22 -18.61 -2.40 -11.00
CA ARG A 22 -18.95 -1.52 -9.88
C ARG A 22 -19.49 -2.27 -8.64
N PRO A 23 -20.48 -3.17 -8.74
CA PRO A 23 -20.94 -3.92 -7.57
C PRO A 23 -19.87 -4.87 -7.05
N LEU A 24 -19.10 -5.54 -7.92
CA LEU A 24 -17.99 -6.39 -7.47
C LEU A 24 -16.95 -5.59 -6.68
N LEU A 25 -16.58 -4.39 -7.15
CA LEU A 25 -15.65 -3.51 -6.44
C LEU A 25 -16.20 -3.11 -5.06
N ARG A 26 -17.49 -2.77 -4.96
CA ARG A 26 -18.11 -2.48 -3.66
C ARG A 26 -18.08 -3.68 -2.70
N VAL A 27 -18.32 -4.89 -3.22
CA VAL A 27 -18.25 -6.11 -2.42
C VAL A 27 -16.82 -6.37 -1.97
N VAL A 28 -15.84 -6.26 -2.86
CA VAL A 28 -14.41 -6.42 -2.55
C VAL A 28 -13.96 -5.41 -1.49
N ASP A 29 -14.30 -4.12 -1.65
CA ASP A 29 -13.97 -3.08 -0.68
C ASP A 29 -14.67 -3.31 0.67
N ALA A 30 -15.95 -3.75 0.66
CA ALA A 30 -16.69 -4.07 1.89
C ALA A 30 -16.09 -5.28 2.62
N VAL A 31 -15.72 -6.33 1.89
CA VAL A 31 -15.05 -7.50 2.47
C VAL A 31 -13.69 -7.11 3.05
N ALA A 32 -12.87 -6.34 2.33
CA ALA A 32 -11.60 -5.84 2.85
C ALA A 32 -11.79 -5.00 4.14
N ALA A 33 -12.77 -4.10 4.16
CA ALA A 33 -13.07 -3.30 5.35
C ALA A 33 -13.54 -4.17 6.54
N LEU A 34 -14.38 -5.17 6.29
CA LEU A 34 -14.84 -6.12 7.32
C LEU A 34 -13.70 -6.98 7.85
N LEU A 35 -12.80 -7.46 6.98
CA LEU A 35 -11.63 -8.24 7.37
C LEU A 35 -10.69 -7.40 8.24
N LEU A 36 -10.42 -6.14 7.86
CA LEU A 36 -9.61 -5.23 8.65
C LEU A 36 -10.24 -4.94 10.03
N ALA A 37 -11.55 -4.72 10.08
CA ALA A 37 -12.26 -4.49 11.34
C ALA A 37 -12.26 -5.74 12.23
N ALA A 38 -12.48 -6.93 11.65
CA ALA A 38 -12.41 -8.19 12.37
C ALA A 38 -11.01 -8.44 12.92
N ASP A 39 -9.97 -8.17 12.13
CA ASP A 39 -8.59 -8.35 12.53
C ASP A 39 -8.20 -7.40 13.67
N LEU A 40 -8.63 -6.14 13.60
CA LEU A 40 -8.48 -5.18 14.71
C LEU A 40 -9.11 -5.70 16.01
N VAL A 41 -10.31 -6.27 15.94
CA VAL A 41 -11.00 -6.85 17.10
C VAL A 41 -10.25 -8.06 17.64
N VAL A 42 -9.80 -8.98 16.78
CA VAL A 42 -9.06 -10.18 17.17
C VAL A 42 -7.75 -9.80 17.88
N VAL A 43 -7.00 -8.85 17.33
CA VAL A 43 -5.75 -8.37 17.94
C VAL A 43 -6.03 -7.69 19.27
N LEU A 44 -7.01 -6.78 19.35
CA LEU A 44 -7.36 -6.11 20.61
C LEU A 44 -7.78 -7.10 21.70
N LEU A 45 -8.57 -8.12 21.35
CA LEU A 45 -8.98 -9.19 22.27
C LEU A 45 -7.78 -10.01 22.73
N SER A 46 -6.91 -10.44 21.79
CA SER A 46 -5.68 -11.18 22.09
C SER A 46 -4.84 -10.45 23.12
N VAL A 47 -4.65 -9.15 22.90
CA VAL A 47 -3.84 -8.29 23.76
C VAL A 47 -4.51 -8.08 25.12
N PHE A 48 -5.81 -7.79 25.16
CA PHE A 48 -6.54 -7.64 26.41
C PHE A 48 -6.45 -8.92 27.27
N TYR A 49 -6.71 -10.08 26.68
CA TYR A 49 -6.65 -11.35 27.40
C TYR A 49 -5.23 -11.70 27.87
N ARG A 50 -4.22 -11.40 27.05
CA ARG A 50 -2.80 -11.61 27.38
C ARG A 50 -2.34 -10.74 28.54
N TYR A 51 -2.57 -9.43 28.48
CA TYR A 51 -1.99 -8.48 29.44
C TYR A 51 -2.88 -8.19 30.66
N VAL A 52 -4.22 -8.23 30.51
CA VAL A 52 -5.16 -7.89 31.59
C VAL A 52 -5.60 -9.14 32.33
N LEU A 53 -5.96 -10.19 31.61
CA LEU A 53 -6.50 -11.43 32.20
C LEU A 53 -5.43 -12.50 32.46
N ASN A 54 -4.18 -12.30 31.99
CA ASN A 54 -3.10 -13.30 32.03
C ASN A 54 -3.52 -14.66 31.44
N ALA A 55 -4.40 -14.65 30.43
CA ALA A 55 -4.99 -15.83 29.81
C ALA A 55 -4.91 -15.72 28.28
N PRO A 56 -3.73 -15.92 27.66
CA PRO A 56 -3.52 -15.71 26.23
C PRO A 56 -4.41 -16.62 25.38
N ILE A 57 -4.95 -16.06 24.29
CA ILE A 57 -5.83 -16.77 23.36
C ILE A 57 -4.98 -17.43 22.26
N GLU A 58 -4.91 -18.75 22.25
CA GLU A 58 -4.06 -19.51 21.32
C GLU A 58 -4.47 -19.38 19.84
N TRP A 59 -5.77 -19.27 19.57
CA TRP A 59 -6.28 -19.18 18.19
C TRP A 59 -6.16 -17.79 17.57
N ALA A 60 -5.95 -16.74 18.38
CA ALA A 60 -6.03 -15.35 17.89
C ALA A 60 -4.95 -15.05 16.85
N ASP A 61 -3.73 -15.55 17.05
CA ASP A 61 -2.62 -15.33 16.14
C ASP A 61 -2.84 -16.03 14.78
N ASP A 62 -3.42 -17.23 14.78
CA ASP A 62 -3.77 -17.96 13.55
C ASP A 62 -4.89 -17.25 12.77
N VAL A 63 -5.95 -16.81 13.46
CA VAL A 63 -7.05 -16.07 12.83
C VAL A 63 -6.57 -14.75 12.26
N ALA A 64 -5.79 -13.98 13.02
CA ALA A 64 -5.30 -12.67 12.57
C ALA A 64 -4.42 -12.80 11.31
N ARG A 65 -3.57 -13.83 11.26
CA ARG A 65 -2.77 -14.13 10.07
C ARG A 65 -3.61 -14.55 8.86
N GLY A 66 -4.62 -15.40 9.05
CA GLY A 66 -5.55 -15.79 7.99
C GLY A 66 -6.35 -14.59 7.45
N LEU A 67 -6.82 -13.72 8.34
CA LEU A 67 -7.48 -12.46 7.99
C LEU A 67 -6.53 -11.52 7.23
N MET A 68 -5.26 -11.44 7.60
CA MET A 68 -4.24 -10.64 6.88
C MET A 68 -4.05 -11.10 5.44
N VAL A 69 -3.93 -12.43 5.24
CA VAL A 69 -3.82 -13.01 3.89
C VAL A 69 -5.05 -12.60 3.08
N ALA A 70 -6.25 -12.83 3.60
CA ALA A 70 -7.49 -12.46 2.92
C ALA A 70 -7.54 -10.96 2.60
N LEU A 71 -7.29 -10.10 3.59
CA LEU A 71 -7.29 -8.64 3.47
C LEU A 71 -6.32 -8.16 2.38
N SER A 72 -5.13 -8.74 2.33
CA SER A 72 -4.10 -8.37 1.36
C SER A 72 -4.51 -8.68 -0.09
N PHE A 73 -5.10 -9.86 -0.33
CA PHE A 73 -5.55 -10.24 -1.67
C PHE A 73 -6.82 -9.49 -2.11
N PHE A 74 -7.78 -9.26 -1.23
CA PHE A 74 -8.95 -8.42 -1.55
C PHE A 74 -8.52 -6.96 -1.78
N GLY A 75 -7.59 -6.44 -0.98
CA GLY A 75 -6.97 -5.12 -1.18
C GLY A 75 -6.26 -5.02 -2.54
N ALA A 76 -5.48 -6.04 -2.91
CA ALA A 76 -4.82 -6.10 -4.22
C ALA A 76 -5.81 -6.13 -5.40
N ALA A 77 -6.93 -6.86 -5.26
CA ALA A 77 -8.01 -6.86 -6.24
C ALA A 77 -8.64 -5.46 -6.39
N GLY A 78 -8.94 -4.79 -5.29
CA GLY A 78 -9.48 -3.42 -5.29
C GLY A 78 -8.50 -2.40 -5.89
N ALA A 79 -7.21 -2.48 -5.54
CA ALA A 79 -6.15 -1.64 -6.10
C ALA A 79 -6.00 -1.84 -7.61
N LEU A 80 -6.14 -3.09 -8.10
CA LEU A 80 -6.14 -3.37 -9.53
C LEU A 80 -7.34 -2.73 -10.25
N ALA A 81 -8.54 -2.80 -9.67
CA ALA A 81 -9.73 -2.20 -10.25
C ALA A 81 -9.62 -0.68 -10.40
N ARG A 82 -8.93 -0.01 -9.45
CA ARG A 82 -8.68 1.44 -9.45
C ARG A 82 -7.44 1.85 -10.27
N GLY A 83 -6.56 0.91 -10.60
CA GLY A 83 -5.29 1.19 -11.30
C GLY A 83 -4.22 1.82 -10.39
N GLU A 84 -4.26 1.52 -9.09
CA GLU A 84 -3.39 2.09 -8.05
C GLU A 84 -2.13 1.24 -7.80
N ASN A 85 -1.98 0.11 -8.49
CA ASN A 85 -0.81 -0.75 -8.34
C ASN A 85 0.47 -0.04 -8.80
N ILE A 86 1.49 -0.09 -7.95
CA ILE A 86 2.78 0.56 -8.17
C ILE A 86 3.57 -0.18 -9.27
N GLY A 87 4.05 0.57 -10.27
CA GLY A 87 4.87 0.07 -11.37
C GLY A 87 5.85 1.13 -11.88
N ILE A 88 6.79 0.73 -12.75
CA ILE A 88 7.78 1.64 -13.35
C ILE A 88 7.33 2.06 -14.74
N SER A 89 6.78 3.27 -14.89
CA SER A 89 6.33 3.80 -16.18
C SER A 89 7.43 4.52 -16.97
N PHE A 90 8.59 4.78 -16.36
CA PHE A 90 9.65 5.62 -16.92
C PHE A 90 10.11 5.20 -18.32
N PHE A 91 10.27 3.90 -18.57
CA PHE A 91 10.71 3.40 -19.88
C PHE A 91 9.56 3.44 -20.90
N THR A 92 8.35 3.08 -20.47
CA THR A 92 7.17 3.09 -21.34
C THR A 92 6.77 4.49 -21.80
N GLU A 93 6.99 5.51 -20.94
CA GLU A 93 6.69 6.91 -21.26
C GLU A 93 7.63 7.50 -22.33
N ARG A 94 8.76 6.85 -22.61
CA ARG A 94 9.72 7.26 -23.65
C ARG A 94 9.44 6.62 -25.02
N LEU A 95 8.50 5.67 -25.10
CA LEU A 95 8.21 4.95 -26.34
C LEU A 95 7.22 5.72 -27.24
N PRO A 96 7.23 5.48 -28.56
CA PRO A 96 6.19 5.99 -29.45
C PRO A 96 4.80 5.49 -29.03
N VAL A 97 3.77 6.34 -29.20
CA VAL A 97 2.39 6.07 -28.77
C VAL A 97 1.84 4.73 -29.26
N ALA A 98 2.20 4.31 -30.48
CA ALA A 98 1.78 3.02 -31.03
C ALA A 98 2.36 1.83 -30.25
N VAL A 99 3.65 1.91 -29.88
CA VAL A 99 4.34 0.86 -29.12
C VAL A 99 3.83 0.86 -27.67
N GLN A 100 3.61 2.03 -27.08
CA GLN A 100 3.05 2.14 -25.74
C GLN A 100 1.71 1.40 -25.62
N ARG A 101 0.81 1.56 -26.61
CA ARG A 101 -0.49 0.84 -26.62
C ARG A 101 -0.32 -0.67 -26.70
N ALA A 102 0.57 -1.16 -27.56
CA ALA A 102 0.85 -2.59 -27.68
C ALA A 102 1.44 -3.16 -26.37
N VAL A 103 2.36 -2.43 -25.74
CA VAL A 103 2.93 -2.79 -24.43
C VAL A 103 1.85 -2.79 -23.36
N GLU A 104 0.97 -1.79 -23.29
CA GLU A 104 -0.13 -1.74 -22.32
C GLU A 104 -1.13 -2.90 -22.49
N ALA A 105 -1.39 -3.34 -23.73
CA ALA A 105 -2.18 -4.53 -24.01
C ALA A 105 -1.48 -5.81 -23.51
N GLY A 106 -0.18 -5.96 -23.78
CA GLY A 106 0.65 -7.05 -23.26
C GLY A 106 0.69 -7.09 -21.73
N VAL A 107 0.88 -5.94 -21.08
CA VAL A 107 0.83 -5.79 -19.61
C VAL A 107 -0.53 -6.24 -19.08
N SER A 108 -1.62 -5.85 -19.73
CA SER A 108 -2.98 -6.22 -19.31
C SER A 108 -3.19 -7.74 -19.44
N LEU A 109 -2.68 -8.36 -20.50
CA LEU A 109 -2.71 -9.81 -20.69
C LEU A 109 -1.90 -10.56 -19.61
N ILE A 110 -0.68 -10.09 -19.32
CA ILE A 110 0.15 -10.63 -18.24
C ILE A 110 -0.60 -10.61 -16.91
N ILE A 111 -1.20 -9.47 -16.56
CA ILE A 111 -1.97 -9.33 -15.32
C ILE A 111 -3.15 -10.32 -15.27
N VAL A 112 -3.85 -10.54 -16.38
CA VAL A 112 -4.94 -11.54 -16.45
C VAL A 112 -4.42 -12.94 -16.16
N VAL A 113 -3.34 -13.35 -16.84
CA VAL A 113 -2.75 -14.69 -16.69
C VAL A 113 -2.25 -14.90 -15.26
N THR A 114 -1.51 -13.95 -14.71
CA THR A 114 -0.99 -14.02 -13.34
C THR A 114 -2.13 -14.04 -12.32
N ALA A 115 -3.14 -13.17 -12.45
CA ALA A 115 -4.27 -13.12 -11.53
C ALA A 115 -5.09 -14.42 -11.56
N ALA A 116 -5.36 -14.96 -12.76
CA ALA A 116 -6.04 -16.25 -12.92
C ALA A 116 -5.25 -17.38 -12.27
N SER A 117 -3.93 -17.39 -12.46
CA SER A 117 -3.04 -18.39 -11.85
C SER A 117 -3.07 -18.31 -10.32
N VAL A 118 -3.09 -17.10 -9.73
CA VAL A 118 -3.27 -16.92 -8.28
C VAL A 118 -4.59 -17.53 -7.81
N GLY A 119 -5.70 -17.18 -8.48
CA GLY A 119 -7.03 -17.67 -8.09
C GLY A 119 -7.17 -19.18 -8.18
N VAL A 120 -6.75 -19.79 -9.29
CA VAL A 120 -6.85 -21.24 -9.52
C VAL A 120 -6.00 -22.02 -8.52
N ASN A 121 -4.71 -21.68 -8.40
CA ASN A 121 -3.80 -22.41 -7.51
C ASN A 121 -4.18 -22.24 -6.03
N ALA A 122 -4.76 -21.10 -5.63
CA ALA A 122 -5.22 -20.90 -4.25
C ALA A 122 -6.52 -21.68 -3.95
N LEU A 123 -7.46 -21.75 -4.89
CA LEU A 123 -8.67 -22.57 -4.73
C LEU A 123 -8.33 -24.06 -4.69
N GLU A 124 -7.40 -24.50 -5.54
CA GLU A 124 -6.91 -25.88 -5.55
C GLU A 124 -6.18 -26.21 -4.24
N LEU A 125 -5.33 -25.32 -3.74
CA LEU A 125 -4.67 -25.49 -2.45
C LEU A 125 -5.68 -25.55 -1.29
N GLY A 126 -6.75 -24.73 -1.31
CA GLY A 126 -7.84 -24.82 -0.32
C GLY A 126 -8.53 -26.19 -0.32
N GLN A 127 -8.76 -26.77 -1.51
CA GLN A 127 -9.31 -28.12 -1.63
C GLN A 127 -8.34 -29.19 -1.10
N GLN A 128 -7.05 -29.08 -1.42
CA GLN A 128 -6.03 -30.03 -0.96
C GLN A 128 -5.78 -29.97 0.55
N THR A 129 -6.06 -28.83 1.18
CA THR A 129 -5.89 -28.61 2.63
C THR A 129 -7.16 -28.86 3.43
N THR A 130 -8.28 -29.22 2.79
CA THR A 130 -9.55 -29.50 3.46
C THR A 130 -9.39 -30.66 4.45
N GLY A 131 -9.82 -30.43 5.70
CA GLY A 131 -9.69 -31.41 6.79
C GLY A 131 -8.31 -31.42 7.47
N GLN A 132 -7.39 -30.54 7.05
CA GLN A 132 -6.17 -30.26 7.79
C GLN A 132 -6.39 -29.09 8.74
N THR A 133 -5.63 -29.04 9.84
CA THR A 133 -5.75 -27.97 10.84
C THR A 133 -4.47 -27.17 11.00
N THR A 134 -4.62 -25.91 11.42
CA THR A 134 -3.51 -25.07 11.87
C THR A 134 -2.97 -25.57 13.22
N GLY A 135 -1.92 -24.92 13.73
CA GLY A 135 -1.34 -25.22 15.04
C GLY A 135 -2.33 -25.05 16.20
N SER A 136 -3.28 -24.12 16.10
CA SER A 136 -4.36 -23.94 17.08
C SER A 136 -5.60 -24.81 16.84
N GLY A 137 -5.57 -25.70 15.84
CA GLY A 137 -6.69 -26.59 15.53
C GLY A 137 -7.77 -25.99 14.63
N LEU A 138 -7.54 -24.83 14.02
CA LEU A 138 -8.49 -24.22 13.08
C LEU A 138 -8.39 -24.87 11.69
N PRO A 139 -9.48 -24.92 10.90
CA PRO A 139 -9.43 -25.45 9.54
C PRO A 139 -8.47 -24.64 8.66
N LEU A 140 -7.45 -25.30 8.09
CA LEU A 140 -6.38 -24.66 7.34
C LEU A 140 -6.88 -24.09 6.00
N GLU A 141 -7.91 -24.70 5.43
CA GLU A 141 -8.53 -24.27 4.17
C GLU A 141 -9.10 -22.84 4.22
N LEU A 142 -9.44 -22.34 5.42
CA LEU A 142 -9.95 -20.98 5.63
C LEU A 142 -8.92 -19.90 5.32
N THR A 143 -7.63 -20.23 5.31
CA THR A 143 -6.57 -19.29 4.91
C THR A 143 -6.50 -19.14 3.38
N PHE A 144 -6.80 -20.20 2.63
CA PHE A 144 -6.58 -20.24 1.18
C PHE A 144 -7.82 -19.92 0.35
N TYR A 145 -9.01 -20.30 0.80
CA TYR A 145 -10.24 -19.99 0.06
C TYR A 145 -10.48 -18.49 -0.14
N PRO A 146 -10.32 -17.61 0.86
CA PRO A 146 -10.44 -16.16 0.66
C PRO A 146 -9.43 -15.62 -0.35
N MET A 147 -8.18 -16.10 -0.31
CA MET A 147 -7.16 -15.78 -1.31
C MET A 147 -7.60 -16.18 -2.72
N GLY A 148 -8.16 -17.38 -2.88
CA GLY A 148 -8.69 -17.86 -4.17
C GLY A 148 -9.86 -17.03 -4.68
N VAL A 149 -10.83 -16.71 -3.82
CA VAL A 149 -11.98 -15.85 -4.16
C VAL A 149 -11.53 -14.45 -4.56
N ALA A 150 -10.60 -13.86 -3.81
CA ALA A 150 -9.99 -12.58 -4.16
C ALA A 150 -9.21 -12.66 -5.48
N GLY A 151 -8.52 -13.77 -5.74
CA GLY A 151 -7.86 -14.06 -7.01
C GLY A 151 -8.83 -14.06 -8.20
N VAL A 152 -10.00 -14.69 -8.06
CA VAL A 152 -11.07 -14.66 -9.08
C VAL A 152 -11.57 -13.23 -9.31
N ALA A 153 -11.83 -12.46 -8.25
CA ALA A 153 -12.24 -11.06 -8.38
C ALA A 153 -11.16 -10.22 -9.09
N MET A 154 -9.89 -10.45 -8.75
CA MET A 154 -8.73 -9.82 -9.38
C MET A 154 -8.65 -10.18 -10.88
N THR A 155 -8.91 -11.43 -11.27
CA THR A 155 -9.00 -11.84 -12.68
C THR A 155 -10.11 -11.11 -13.41
N ILE A 156 -11.29 -10.94 -12.81
CA ILE A 156 -12.40 -10.20 -13.42
C ILE A 156 -12.00 -8.73 -13.67
N PHE A 157 -11.34 -8.08 -12.71
CA PHE A 157 -10.83 -6.72 -12.91
C PHE A 157 -9.69 -6.64 -13.94
N ALA A 158 -8.83 -7.65 -13.99
CA ALA A 158 -7.79 -7.76 -15.01
C ALA A 158 -8.39 -7.88 -16.42
N ILE A 159 -9.46 -8.68 -16.57
CA ILE A 159 -10.19 -8.82 -17.83
C ILE A 159 -10.85 -7.49 -18.21
N ASP A 160 -11.48 -6.79 -17.26
CA ASP A 160 -12.02 -5.45 -17.51
C ASP A 160 -10.95 -4.49 -18.01
N ARG A 161 -9.75 -4.52 -17.41
CA ARG A 161 -8.60 -3.73 -17.86
C ARG A 161 -8.17 -4.11 -19.28
N LEU A 162 -8.11 -5.39 -19.62
CA LEU A 162 -7.76 -5.87 -20.97
C LEU A 162 -8.82 -5.43 -22.00
N CYS A 163 -10.11 -5.54 -21.67
CA CYS A 163 -11.21 -5.14 -22.55
C CYS A 163 -11.27 -3.63 -22.85
N ARG A 164 -10.53 -2.79 -22.11
CA ARG A 164 -10.36 -1.35 -22.45
C ARG A 164 -9.42 -1.11 -23.62
N GLN A 165 -8.60 -2.10 -23.96
CA GLN A 165 -7.64 -2.02 -25.05
C GLN A 165 -8.33 -2.27 -26.40
N ARG A 166 -7.71 -1.81 -27.48
CA ARG A 166 -8.24 -2.05 -28.83
C ARG A 166 -8.09 -3.53 -29.18
N LEU A 167 -9.08 -4.09 -29.88
CA LEU A 167 -9.06 -5.50 -30.28
C LEU A 167 -7.81 -5.86 -31.09
N THR A 168 -7.33 -4.96 -31.94
CA THR A 168 -6.08 -5.13 -32.71
C THR A 168 -4.87 -5.29 -31.80
N ASP A 169 -4.80 -4.50 -30.75
CA ASP A 169 -3.67 -4.47 -29.82
C ASP A 169 -3.70 -5.69 -28.90
N ILE A 170 -4.91 -6.15 -28.52
CA ILE A 170 -5.13 -7.40 -27.79
C ILE A 170 -4.68 -8.59 -28.64
N ILE A 171 -5.13 -8.68 -29.90
CA ILE A 171 -4.74 -9.76 -30.81
C ILE A 171 -3.24 -9.76 -31.02
N ALA A 172 -2.64 -8.59 -31.26
CA ALA A 172 -1.19 -8.47 -31.38
C ALA A 172 -0.46 -8.96 -30.12
N ALA A 173 -0.94 -8.58 -28.93
CA ALA A 173 -0.36 -9.04 -27.66
C ALA A 173 -0.45 -10.57 -27.49
N PHE A 174 -1.60 -11.18 -27.81
CA PHE A 174 -1.76 -12.64 -27.77
C PHE A 174 -0.87 -13.34 -28.79
N LEU A 175 -0.76 -12.82 -30.01
CA LEU A 175 0.10 -13.38 -31.05
C LEU A 175 1.58 -13.26 -30.68
N CYS A 176 2.01 -12.12 -30.15
CA CYS A 176 3.37 -11.92 -29.67
C CYS A 176 3.70 -12.88 -28.52
N LEU A 177 2.84 -12.96 -27.50
CA LEU A 177 3.03 -13.87 -26.37
C LEU A 177 3.04 -15.33 -26.82
N GLY A 178 2.08 -15.72 -27.66
CA GLY A 178 1.99 -17.07 -28.23
C GLY A 178 3.21 -17.42 -29.08
N ALA A 179 3.71 -16.49 -29.89
CA ALA A 179 4.93 -16.67 -30.65
C ALA A 179 6.15 -16.84 -29.73
N THR A 180 6.28 -16.05 -28.66
CA THR A 180 7.36 -16.21 -27.68
C THR A 180 7.33 -17.59 -27.01
N VAL A 181 6.15 -18.04 -26.57
CA VAL A 181 5.97 -19.36 -25.94
C VAL A 181 6.24 -20.49 -26.95
N ALA A 182 5.75 -20.36 -28.19
CA ALA A 182 5.96 -21.35 -29.23
C ALA A 182 7.43 -21.45 -29.65
N LEU A 183 8.13 -20.31 -29.76
CA LEU A 183 9.57 -20.28 -30.03
C LEU A 183 10.37 -20.93 -28.90
N TRP A 184 10.00 -20.67 -27.65
CA TRP A 184 10.62 -21.32 -26.50
C TRP A 184 10.39 -22.83 -26.51
N TYR A 185 9.15 -23.28 -26.75
CA TYR A 185 8.82 -24.70 -26.84
C TYR A 185 9.51 -25.39 -28.01
N ALA A 186 9.63 -24.73 -29.16
CA ALA A 186 10.39 -25.25 -30.30
C ALA A 186 11.87 -25.38 -29.94
N TRP A 187 12.47 -24.36 -29.31
CA TRP A 187 13.85 -24.41 -28.85
C TRP A 187 14.07 -25.59 -27.89
N SER A 188 13.16 -25.80 -26.93
CA SER A 188 13.29 -26.89 -25.97
C SER A 188 13.20 -28.28 -26.56
N GLN A 189 12.50 -28.45 -27.69
CA GLN A 189 12.45 -29.71 -28.42
C GLN A 189 13.65 -29.93 -29.33
N PHE A 190 14.14 -28.90 -30.03
CA PHE A 190 15.20 -29.04 -31.04
C PHE A 190 16.62 -28.98 -30.48
N ALA A 191 16.84 -28.23 -29.40
CA ALA A 191 18.18 -28.03 -28.82
C ALA A 191 18.12 -27.92 -27.29
N PRO A 192 17.68 -28.98 -26.58
CA PRO A 192 17.45 -28.95 -25.13
C PRO A 192 18.66 -28.49 -24.31
N ASP A 193 19.88 -28.91 -24.69
CA ASP A 193 21.12 -28.56 -23.98
C ASP A 193 21.49 -27.07 -24.05
N SER A 194 20.86 -26.31 -24.97
CA SER A 194 21.12 -24.88 -25.18
C SER A 194 20.01 -23.97 -24.66
N VAL A 195 18.93 -24.53 -24.14
CA VAL A 195 17.82 -23.75 -23.56
C VAL A 195 18.32 -23.07 -22.29
N PRO A 196 18.05 -21.76 -22.11
CA PRO A 196 18.40 -21.09 -20.87
C PRO A 196 17.69 -21.74 -19.67
N ASP A 197 18.42 -21.85 -18.56
CA ASP A 197 17.91 -22.39 -17.30
C ASP A 197 16.65 -21.66 -16.81
N SER A 198 15.80 -22.35 -16.04
CA SER A 198 14.56 -21.81 -15.48
C SER A 198 14.79 -20.54 -14.66
N GLY A 199 15.92 -20.46 -13.93
CA GLY A 199 16.32 -19.27 -13.18
C GLY A 199 16.66 -18.08 -14.07
N PHE A 200 17.30 -18.31 -15.23
CA PHE A 200 17.59 -17.25 -16.19
C PHE A 200 16.30 -16.71 -16.82
N LEU A 201 15.39 -17.59 -17.23
CA LEU A 201 14.10 -17.20 -17.83
C LEU A 201 13.23 -16.42 -16.83
N MET A 202 13.21 -16.83 -15.56
CA MET A 202 12.57 -16.09 -14.47
C MET A 202 13.13 -14.65 -14.36
N LEU A 203 14.46 -14.50 -14.33
CA LEU A 203 15.11 -13.20 -14.20
C LEU A 203 14.90 -12.33 -15.45
N ALA A 204 14.98 -12.92 -16.64
CA ALA A 204 14.72 -12.21 -17.89
C ALA A 204 13.28 -11.69 -17.92
N ALA A 205 12.31 -12.52 -17.55
CA ALA A 205 10.92 -12.11 -17.44
C ALA A 205 10.68 -11.02 -16.39
N PHE A 206 11.37 -11.10 -15.23
CA PHE A 206 11.33 -10.06 -14.21
C PHE A 206 11.74 -8.70 -14.80
N VAL A 207 12.91 -8.63 -15.43
CA VAL A 207 13.46 -7.39 -15.98
C VAL A 207 12.59 -6.85 -17.11
N VAL A 208 12.15 -7.70 -18.04
CA VAL A 208 11.33 -7.29 -19.18
C VAL A 208 9.95 -6.81 -18.72
N ALA A 209 9.28 -7.53 -17.82
CA ALA A 209 7.96 -7.13 -17.32
C ALA A 209 8.04 -5.84 -16.49
N LEU A 210 9.07 -5.69 -15.65
CA LEU A 210 9.29 -4.48 -14.87
C LEU A 210 9.55 -3.26 -15.76
N ALA A 211 10.42 -3.39 -16.76
CA ALA A 211 10.71 -2.34 -17.73
C ALA A 211 9.49 -2.02 -18.62
N GLY A 212 8.64 -3.02 -18.88
CA GLY A 212 7.37 -2.89 -19.58
C GLY A 212 6.25 -2.21 -18.78
N GLY A 213 6.50 -1.82 -17.52
CA GLY A 213 5.52 -1.12 -16.69
C GLY A 213 4.45 -2.04 -16.09
N VAL A 214 4.68 -3.35 -16.05
CA VAL A 214 3.84 -4.27 -15.26
C VAL A 214 3.99 -3.90 -13.77
N PRO A 215 2.91 -3.85 -12.98
CA PRO A 215 3.02 -3.51 -11.57
C PRO A 215 3.85 -4.55 -10.80
N ILE A 216 4.63 -4.09 -9.82
CA ILE A 216 5.72 -4.86 -9.20
C ILE A 216 5.23 -6.20 -8.63
N GLY A 217 4.08 -6.23 -7.96
CA GLY A 217 3.50 -7.47 -7.43
C GLY A 217 3.20 -8.53 -8.51
N PHE A 218 2.71 -8.10 -9.67
CA PHE A 218 2.47 -9.00 -10.80
C PHE A 218 3.75 -9.43 -11.50
N VAL A 219 4.78 -8.57 -11.52
CA VAL A 219 6.12 -8.94 -12.03
C VAL A 219 6.68 -10.08 -11.18
N LEU A 220 6.70 -9.94 -9.85
CA LEU A 220 7.22 -10.96 -8.93
C LEU A 220 6.44 -12.28 -9.07
N ALA A 221 5.11 -12.19 -9.12
CA ALA A 221 4.25 -13.35 -9.29
C ALA A 221 4.46 -14.04 -10.66
N LEU A 222 4.57 -13.27 -11.75
CA LEU A 222 4.85 -13.81 -13.09
C LEU A 222 6.22 -14.51 -13.13
N SER A 223 7.25 -13.90 -12.56
CA SER A 223 8.59 -14.48 -12.50
C SER A 223 8.58 -15.83 -11.78
N ALA A 224 7.92 -15.92 -10.62
CA ALA A 224 7.77 -17.18 -9.89
C ALA A 224 6.98 -18.23 -10.69
N LEU A 225 5.91 -17.83 -11.38
CA LEU A 225 5.13 -18.73 -12.23
C LEU A 225 5.93 -19.26 -13.42
N ILE A 226 6.74 -18.42 -14.07
CA ILE A 226 7.61 -18.83 -15.17
C ILE A 226 8.61 -19.89 -14.69
N PHE A 227 9.22 -19.70 -13.53
CA PHE A 227 10.10 -20.71 -12.94
C PHE A 227 9.37 -22.04 -12.75
N ILE A 228 8.20 -22.03 -12.11
CA ILE A 228 7.42 -23.24 -11.82
C ILE A 228 6.96 -23.94 -13.12
N TRP A 229 6.50 -23.20 -14.12
CA TRP A 229 6.03 -23.76 -15.39
C TRP A 229 7.15 -24.34 -16.24
N VAL A 230 8.32 -23.69 -16.26
CA VAL A 230 9.47 -24.17 -17.02
C VAL A 230 10.11 -25.38 -16.35
N GLU A 231 10.26 -25.34 -15.02
CA GLU A 231 10.83 -26.45 -14.25
C GLU A 231 9.95 -27.70 -14.33
N GLY A 232 8.61 -27.53 -14.31
CA GLY A 232 7.63 -28.59 -14.53
C GLY A 232 7.56 -29.68 -13.44
N THR A 233 8.48 -29.67 -12.47
CA THR A 233 8.53 -30.63 -11.35
C THR A 233 7.74 -30.19 -10.13
N LEU A 234 7.47 -28.89 -10.00
CA LEU A 234 6.79 -28.30 -8.86
C LEU A 234 5.27 -28.18 -9.12
N PRO A 235 4.41 -28.74 -8.25
CA PRO A 235 2.97 -28.50 -8.32
C PRO A 235 2.64 -27.01 -8.25
N GLY A 236 1.68 -26.56 -9.07
CA GLY A 236 1.26 -25.16 -9.11
C GLY A 236 0.76 -24.62 -7.75
N VAL A 237 0.19 -25.48 -6.91
CA VAL A 237 -0.25 -25.12 -5.55
C VAL A 237 0.89 -24.59 -4.66
N ILE A 238 2.15 -24.95 -4.93
CA ILE A 238 3.32 -24.40 -4.23
C ILE A 238 3.40 -22.88 -4.44
N PHE A 239 3.05 -22.38 -5.62
CA PHE A 239 2.99 -20.94 -5.89
C PHE A 239 2.04 -20.23 -4.91
N ALA A 240 0.80 -20.72 -4.79
CA ALA A 240 -0.18 -20.13 -3.89
C ALA A 240 0.24 -20.25 -2.42
N GLN A 241 0.82 -21.39 -2.04
CA GLN A 241 1.32 -21.62 -0.68
C GLN A 241 2.45 -20.63 -0.33
N GLN A 242 3.40 -20.39 -1.23
CA GLN A 242 4.50 -19.44 -1.01
C GLN A 242 4.01 -18.00 -0.94
N MET A 243 3.05 -17.64 -1.79
CA MET A 243 2.44 -16.31 -1.72
C MET A 243 1.71 -16.08 -0.40
N ALA A 244 0.92 -17.04 0.07
CA ALA A 244 0.25 -16.95 1.36
C ALA A 244 1.28 -16.83 2.50
N ARG A 245 2.30 -17.72 2.52
CA ARG A 245 3.38 -17.70 3.53
C ARG A 245 4.16 -16.39 3.59
N GLY A 246 4.31 -15.69 2.47
CA GLY A 246 4.99 -14.38 2.43
C GLY A 246 4.21 -13.27 3.13
N ILE A 247 2.88 -13.38 3.19
CA ILE A 247 1.96 -12.40 3.82
C ILE A 247 1.54 -12.83 5.22
N ASP A 248 1.58 -14.13 5.50
CA ASP A 248 1.25 -14.83 6.76
C ASP A 248 2.23 -14.45 7.89
N ASN A 249 2.21 -13.19 8.30
CA ASN A 249 3.06 -12.67 9.35
C ASN A 249 2.30 -11.65 10.21
N PHE A 250 2.16 -11.98 11.50
CA PHE A 250 1.44 -11.17 12.47
C PHE A 250 2.00 -9.75 12.62
N VAL A 251 3.29 -9.56 12.38
CA VAL A 251 3.96 -8.26 12.49
C VAL A 251 3.56 -7.31 11.35
N LEU A 252 3.21 -7.84 10.18
CA LEU A 252 2.75 -7.04 9.05
C LEU A 252 1.37 -6.42 9.28
N LEU A 253 0.58 -6.92 10.24
CA LEU A 253 -0.68 -6.32 10.67
C LEU A 253 -0.52 -4.90 11.20
N ALA A 254 0.68 -4.54 11.66
CA ALA A 254 0.98 -3.18 12.04
C ALA A 254 0.71 -2.19 10.89
N ILE A 255 0.97 -2.60 9.64
CA ILE A 255 0.82 -1.77 8.43
C ILE A 255 -0.62 -1.31 8.24
N PRO A 256 -1.63 -2.19 8.05
CA PRO A 256 -3.00 -1.75 7.84
C PRO A 256 -3.58 -1.01 9.05
N PHE A 257 -3.16 -1.31 10.29
CA PHE A 257 -3.61 -0.56 11.47
C PHE A 257 -3.02 0.86 11.52
N PHE A 258 -1.74 1.07 11.19
CA PHE A 258 -1.18 2.43 11.11
C PHE A 258 -1.81 3.25 9.98
N ILE A 259 -2.08 2.61 8.83
CA ILE A 259 -2.85 3.24 7.75
C ILE A 259 -4.26 3.62 8.23
N LEU A 260 -4.93 2.72 8.97
CA LEU A 260 -6.27 2.97 9.52
C LEU A 260 -6.26 4.15 10.50
N ILE A 261 -5.26 4.26 11.37
CA ILE A 261 -5.09 5.41 12.26
C ILE A 261 -5.03 6.71 11.44
N GLY A 262 -4.20 6.76 10.40
CA GLY A 262 -4.07 7.92 9.52
C GLY A 262 -5.42 8.33 8.90
N TYR A 263 -6.17 7.36 8.39
CA TYR A 263 -7.51 7.60 7.85
C TYR A 263 -8.51 8.08 8.90
N LEU A 264 -8.50 7.54 10.11
CA LEU A 264 -9.38 7.98 11.21
C LEU A 264 -9.06 9.43 11.62
N MET A 265 -7.77 9.80 11.67
CA MET A 265 -7.35 11.17 11.92
C MET A 265 -7.83 12.17 10.87
N GLU A 266 -7.74 11.78 9.60
CA GLU A 266 -8.21 12.60 8.49
C GLU A 266 -9.74 12.74 8.52
N ALA A 267 -10.47 11.63 8.69
CA ALA A 267 -11.92 11.60 8.71
C ALA A 267 -12.52 12.43 9.86
N ASN A 268 -11.90 12.40 11.04
CA ASN A 268 -12.35 13.15 12.22
C ASN A 268 -11.87 14.61 12.24
N GLY A 269 -11.13 15.05 11.21
CA GLY A 269 -10.62 16.43 11.09
C GLY A 269 -9.52 16.78 12.09
N MET A 270 -8.94 15.79 12.78
CA MET A 270 -7.80 15.99 13.69
C MET A 270 -6.60 16.58 12.94
N SER A 271 -6.40 16.12 11.71
CA SER A 271 -5.39 16.59 10.78
C SER A 271 -5.44 18.11 10.56
N VAL A 272 -6.62 18.66 10.29
CA VAL A 272 -6.81 20.10 10.05
C VAL A 272 -6.56 20.90 11.32
N ARG A 273 -7.07 20.43 12.46
CA ARG A 273 -6.89 21.08 13.77
C ARG A 273 -5.41 21.17 14.17
N LEU A 274 -4.65 20.09 13.93
CA LEU A 274 -3.21 20.06 14.21
C LEU A 274 -2.43 21.04 13.32
N ILE A 275 -2.70 21.06 12.02
CA ILE A 275 -2.05 21.99 11.09
C ILE A 275 -2.34 23.44 11.49
N GLU A 276 -3.59 23.76 11.84
CA GLU A 276 -3.96 25.10 12.31
C GLU A 276 -3.26 25.46 13.63
N ALA A 277 -3.07 24.49 14.54
CA ALA A 277 -2.31 24.71 15.77
C ALA A 277 -0.84 25.04 15.49
N LEU A 278 -0.21 24.31 14.56
CA LEU A 278 1.16 24.59 14.12
C LEU A 278 1.25 25.96 13.44
N GLU A 279 0.29 26.33 12.60
CA GLU A 279 0.24 27.67 11.99
C GLU A 279 0.16 28.78 13.05
N ARG A 280 -0.62 28.60 14.11
CA ARG A 280 -0.69 29.57 15.21
C ARG A 280 0.61 29.65 16.02
N LEU A 281 1.28 28.52 16.23
CA LEU A 281 2.49 28.44 17.05
C LEU A 281 3.73 28.99 16.34
N VAL A 282 3.97 28.58 15.09
CA VAL A 282 5.22 28.86 14.37
C VAL A 282 5.01 29.62 13.05
N GLY A 283 3.76 29.82 12.61
CA GLY A 283 3.45 30.48 11.33
C GLY A 283 3.85 31.96 11.23
N ARG A 284 4.09 32.63 12.37
CA ARG A 284 4.61 34.01 12.45
C ARG A 284 6.11 34.12 12.23
N MET A 285 6.83 33.00 12.26
CA MET A 285 8.28 32.98 12.06
C MET A 285 8.63 33.26 10.59
N ARG A 286 9.89 33.62 10.36
CA ARG A 286 10.43 33.70 8.99
C ARG A 286 10.34 32.32 8.33
N GLY A 287 9.71 32.24 7.17
CA GLY A 287 9.41 30.94 6.54
C GLY A 287 8.36 30.11 7.28
N GLY A 288 7.54 30.72 8.14
CA GLY A 288 6.61 30.02 9.03
C GLY A 288 5.73 28.97 8.34
N LEU A 289 5.20 29.25 7.13
CA LEU A 289 4.40 28.26 6.40
C LEU A 289 5.22 27.01 5.97
N ASN A 290 6.46 27.22 5.56
CA ASN A 290 7.37 26.14 5.17
C ASN A 290 7.74 25.30 6.41
N VAL A 291 7.96 25.97 7.55
CA VAL A 291 8.19 25.30 8.84
C VAL A 291 6.97 24.49 9.27
N VAL A 292 5.76 25.03 9.14
CA VAL A 292 4.51 24.29 9.39
C VAL A 292 4.40 23.07 8.50
N MET A 293 4.78 23.16 7.23
CA MET A 293 4.77 22.03 6.31
C MET A 293 5.69 20.90 6.76
N VAL A 294 6.93 21.23 7.14
CA VAL A 294 7.88 20.25 7.65
C VAL A 294 7.39 19.65 8.97
N LEU A 295 6.93 20.46 9.94
CA LEU A 295 6.41 19.94 11.21
C LEU A 295 5.16 19.10 11.05
N SER A 296 4.26 19.47 10.14
CA SER A 296 3.06 18.67 9.84
C SER A 296 3.46 17.32 9.30
N MET A 297 4.42 17.27 8.36
CA MET A 297 4.98 16.01 7.89
C MET A 297 5.61 15.18 9.01
N VAL A 298 6.36 15.81 9.91
CA VAL A 298 6.97 15.11 11.05
C VAL A 298 5.93 14.43 11.93
N ILE A 299 4.86 15.16 12.29
CA ILE A 299 3.86 14.64 13.22
C ILE A 299 2.96 13.59 12.55
N PHE A 300 2.47 13.86 11.34
CA PHE A 300 1.56 12.94 10.64
C PHE A 300 2.25 11.63 10.26
N SER A 301 3.48 11.72 9.73
CA SER A 301 4.26 10.53 9.42
C SER A 301 4.56 9.72 10.67
N GLY A 302 4.76 10.38 11.81
CA GLY A 302 4.92 9.74 13.12
C GLY A 302 3.66 9.05 13.65
N ILE A 303 2.57 9.03 12.88
CA ILE A 303 1.33 8.37 13.24
C ILE A 303 0.87 7.40 12.14
N SER A 304 0.71 7.89 10.89
CA SER A 304 0.17 7.07 9.80
C SER A 304 1.21 6.12 9.20
N GLY A 305 2.50 6.48 9.26
CA GLY A 305 3.59 5.74 8.62
C GLY A 305 3.51 5.58 7.10
N SER A 306 2.61 6.32 6.45
CA SER A 306 2.34 6.25 5.01
C SER A 306 2.59 7.59 4.34
N LYS A 307 3.76 7.74 3.69
CA LYS A 307 4.14 8.99 3.01
C LYS A 307 3.09 9.48 2.00
N MET A 308 2.41 8.57 1.32
CA MET A 308 1.42 8.93 0.30
C MET A 308 0.17 9.51 0.95
N ALA A 309 -0.26 8.94 2.06
CA ALA A 309 -1.37 9.47 2.85
C ALA A 309 -0.99 10.81 3.51
N ASP A 310 0.21 10.89 4.09
CA ASP A 310 0.71 12.12 4.73
C ASP A 310 0.77 13.29 3.73
N VAL A 311 1.32 13.06 2.53
CA VAL A 311 1.40 14.06 1.45
C VAL A 311 0.01 14.47 0.97
N ALA A 312 -0.93 13.54 0.84
CA ALA A 312 -2.30 13.87 0.47
C ALA A 312 -2.99 14.73 1.54
N ALA A 313 -2.92 14.32 2.81
CA ALA A 313 -3.56 15.00 3.92
C ALA A 313 -2.97 16.40 4.14
N VAL A 314 -1.65 16.51 4.31
CA VAL A 314 -0.96 17.78 4.54
C VAL A 314 -0.98 18.67 3.30
N GLY A 315 -0.78 18.10 2.11
CA GLY A 315 -0.74 18.82 0.85
C GLY A 315 -2.09 19.46 0.50
N SER A 316 -3.21 18.78 0.80
CA SER A 316 -4.56 19.30 0.56
C SER A 316 -4.85 20.61 1.32
N VAL A 317 -4.19 20.81 2.47
CA VAL A 317 -4.36 22.00 3.32
C VAL A 317 -3.31 23.06 3.00
N LEU A 318 -2.03 22.65 2.94
CA LEU A 318 -0.90 23.59 2.91
C LEU A 318 -0.54 24.09 1.52
N ILE A 319 -0.76 23.31 0.44
CA ILE A 319 -0.50 23.79 -0.93
C ILE A 319 -1.46 24.93 -1.31
N PRO A 320 -2.77 24.85 -1.04
CA PRO A 320 -3.66 26.01 -1.22
C PRO A 320 -3.27 27.20 -0.35
N ALA A 321 -2.84 26.98 0.89
CA ALA A 321 -2.37 28.05 1.78
C ALA A 321 -1.10 28.73 1.24
N ALA A 322 -0.15 27.97 0.67
CA ALA A 322 1.05 28.50 0.04
C ALA A 322 0.72 29.41 -1.16
N ARG A 323 -0.25 28.99 -1.99
CA ARG A 323 -0.76 29.81 -3.09
C ARG A 323 -1.40 31.12 -2.60
N ARG A 324 -2.22 31.07 -1.54
CA ARG A 324 -2.83 32.28 -0.93
C ARG A 324 -1.78 33.23 -0.37
N SER A 325 -0.72 32.70 0.24
CA SER A 325 0.41 33.48 0.74
C SER A 325 1.38 33.98 -0.35
N LYS A 326 1.04 33.83 -1.64
CA LYS A 326 1.87 34.22 -2.79
C LYS A 326 3.27 33.57 -2.83
N GLN A 327 3.44 32.41 -2.19
CA GLN A 327 4.65 31.62 -2.35
C GLN A 327 4.66 30.91 -3.71
N ASN A 328 5.85 30.64 -4.24
CA ASN A 328 5.98 29.83 -5.45
C ASN A 328 5.45 28.40 -5.16
N PRO A 329 4.42 27.94 -5.88
CA PRO A 329 3.87 26.60 -5.66
C PRO A 329 4.88 25.50 -5.98
N GLY A 330 5.85 25.73 -6.87
CA GLY A 330 6.92 24.78 -7.16
C GLY A 330 7.81 24.55 -5.94
N ASP A 331 8.19 25.60 -5.22
CA ASP A 331 9.01 25.51 -4.01
C ASP A 331 8.25 24.80 -2.88
N ALA A 332 6.96 25.09 -2.73
CA ALA A 332 6.09 24.43 -1.76
C ALA A 332 5.96 22.92 -2.04
N VAL A 333 5.78 22.53 -3.31
CA VAL A 333 5.72 21.11 -3.71
C VAL A 333 7.08 20.44 -3.55
N ALA A 334 8.18 21.11 -3.89
CA ALA A 334 9.53 20.59 -3.70
C ALA A 334 9.85 20.34 -2.22
N LEU A 335 9.49 21.28 -1.34
CA LEU A 335 9.66 21.12 0.10
C LEU A 335 8.76 20.00 0.66
N LEU A 336 7.52 19.91 0.21
CA LEU A 336 6.61 18.83 0.59
C LEU A 336 7.16 17.46 0.20
N ALA A 337 7.68 17.34 -1.04
CA ALA A 337 8.31 16.13 -1.53
C ALA A 337 9.59 15.78 -0.74
N ALA A 338 10.45 16.75 -0.45
CA ALA A 338 11.63 16.54 0.39
C ALA A 338 11.25 16.12 1.82
N SER A 339 10.20 16.72 2.38
CA SER A 339 9.67 16.36 3.69
C SER A 339 9.07 14.95 3.71
N ALA A 340 8.45 14.51 2.60
CA ALA A 340 7.97 13.14 2.44
C ALA A 340 9.11 12.11 2.37
N VAL A 341 10.27 12.48 1.83
CA VAL A 341 11.48 11.63 1.88
C VAL A 341 12.04 11.58 3.30
N MET A 342 12.08 12.71 4.02
CA MET A 342 12.45 12.71 5.44
C MET A 342 11.51 11.83 6.27
N ALA A 343 10.21 11.93 6.02
CA ALA A 343 9.15 11.17 6.71
C ALA A 343 9.38 9.65 6.70
N GLU A 344 10.07 9.11 5.69
CA GLU A 344 10.46 7.68 5.64
C GLU A 344 11.28 7.22 6.84
N THR A 345 12.01 8.13 7.49
CA THR A 345 12.81 7.81 8.68
C THR A 345 12.05 7.99 9.98
N ILE A 346 10.84 8.56 9.93
CA ILE A 346 10.03 8.87 11.11
C ILE A 346 9.21 7.64 11.49
N PRO A 347 9.41 7.08 12.70
CA PRO A 347 8.61 5.96 13.17
C PRO A 347 7.21 6.39 13.60
N PRO A 348 6.18 5.54 13.39
CA PRO A 348 6.21 4.26 12.71
C PRO A 348 6.26 4.48 11.19
N CYS A 349 7.06 3.72 10.46
CA CYS A 349 7.14 3.80 8.99
C CYS A 349 6.91 2.42 8.38
N ILE A 350 5.99 2.33 7.41
CA ILE A 350 5.65 1.08 6.73
C ILE A 350 6.88 0.43 6.09
N ASN A 351 7.76 1.23 5.46
CA ASN A 351 8.96 0.70 4.83
C ASN A 351 9.97 0.17 5.85
N LEU A 352 10.06 0.77 7.05
CA LEU A 352 10.88 0.23 8.13
C LEU A 352 10.30 -1.08 8.70
N ILE A 353 8.98 -1.23 8.74
CA ILE A 353 8.31 -2.50 9.11
C ILE A 353 8.67 -3.58 8.10
N ILE A 354 8.52 -3.30 6.80
CA ILE A 354 8.85 -4.25 5.72
C ILE A 354 10.34 -4.59 5.74
N LEU A 355 11.22 -3.59 5.91
CA LEU A 355 12.67 -3.81 6.01
C LEU A 355 13.01 -4.68 7.22
N GLY A 356 12.43 -4.41 8.39
CA GLY A 356 12.63 -5.21 9.59
C GLY A 356 12.18 -6.65 9.42
N PHE A 357 11.05 -6.86 8.74
CA PHE A 357 10.56 -8.19 8.39
C PHE A 357 11.51 -8.93 7.44
N VAL A 358 11.87 -8.31 6.30
CA VAL A 358 12.69 -8.97 5.26
C VAL A 358 14.12 -9.22 5.74
N ALA A 359 14.72 -8.25 6.45
CA ALA A 359 16.09 -8.36 6.96
C ALA A 359 16.18 -9.10 8.30
N ASN A 360 15.04 -9.50 8.88
CA ASN A 360 14.95 -10.11 10.20
C ASN A 360 15.63 -9.25 11.30
N ILE A 361 15.36 -7.94 11.26
CA ILE A 361 15.86 -6.94 12.21
C ILE A 361 14.70 -6.49 13.10
N SER A 362 14.96 -6.24 14.38
CA SER A 362 13.96 -5.71 15.32
C SER A 362 13.35 -4.41 14.80
N ILE A 363 12.03 -4.41 14.56
CA ILE A 363 11.27 -3.24 14.09
C ILE A 363 11.27 -2.13 15.15
N GLY A 364 11.08 -2.46 16.43
CA GLY A 364 11.20 -1.49 17.51
C GLY A 364 12.61 -0.87 17.56
N GLY A 365 13.64 -1.67 17.30
CA GLY A 365 15.02 -1.19 17.14
C GLY A 365 15.19 -0.25 15.95
N LEU A 366 14.65 -0.61 14.78
CA LEU A 366 14.65 0.24 13.58
C LEU A 366 13.91 1.56 13.80
N PHE A 367 12.79 1.53 14.52
CA PHE A 367 12.05 2.72 14.90
C PHE A 367 12.89 3.62 15.80
N MET A 368 13.49 3.09 16.86
CA MET A 368 14.37 3.89 17.71
C MET A 368 15.59 4.43 16.95
N ALA A 369 16.16 3.63 16.04
CA ALA A 369 17.27 4.07 15.18
C ALA A 369 16.86 5.16 14.18
N GLY A 370 15.63 5.13 13.68
CA GLY A 370 15.09 6.12 12.73
C GLY A 370 14.91 7.53 13.32
N LEU A 371 14.74 7.65 14.63
CA LEU A 371 14.55 8.95 15.30
C LEU A 371 15.71 9.94 15.08
N LEU A 372 16.95 9.45 15.09
CA LEU A 372 18.12 10.30 14.90
C LEU A 372 18.21 10.88 13.48
N PRO A 373 18.20 10.09 12.39
CA PRO A 373 18.19 10.63 11.04
C PRO A 373 16.93 11.48 10.75
N ALA A 374 15.77 11.09 11.28
CA ALA A 374 14.55 11.90 11.20
C ALA A 374 14.73 13.29 11.78
N GLY A 375 15.24 13.38 13.02
CA GLY A 375 15.47 14.65 13.69
C GLY A 375 16.48 15.52 12.95
N LEU A 376 17.60 14.94 12.49
CA LEU A 376 18.61 15.66 11.73
C LEU A 376 18.06 16.21 10.42
N MET A 377 17.34 15.39 9.63
CA MET A 377 16.75 15.84 8.37
C MET A 377 15.65 16.88 8.59
N ALA A 378 14.82 16.72 9.63
CA ALA A 378 13.82 17.73 10.01
C ALA A 378 14.47 19.07 10.35
N LEU A 379 15.54 19.06 11.14
CA LEU A 379 16.28 20.27 11.49
C LEU A 379 16.89 20.93 10.24
N VAL A 380 17.48 20.16 9.34
CA VAL A 380 18.03 20.67 8.08
C VAL A 380 16.94 21.29 7.20
N LEU A 381 15.79 20.63 7.05
CA LEU A 381 14.66 21.16 6.27
C LEU A 381 14.03 22.38 6.93
N ILE A 382 13.92 22.44 8.26
CA ILE A 382 13.46 23.62 9.00
C ILE A 382 14.45 24.79 8.81
N ALA A 383 15.76 24.54 8.92
CA ALA A 383 16.79 25.55 8.69
C ALA A 383 16.72 26.10 7.25
N ALA A 384 16.55 25.21 6.26
CA ALA A 384 16.34 25.58 4.86
C ALA A 384 15.04 26.37 4.66
N ALA A 385 13.96 25.99 5.35
CA ALA A 385 12.68 26.69 5.32
C ALA A 385 12.78 28.11 5.88
N ILE A 386 13.54 28.31 6.97
CA ILE A 386 13.75 29.62 7.60
C ILE A 386 14.69 30.49 6.75
N SER A 387 15.76 29.91 6.18
CA SER A 387 16.74 30.66 5.38
C SER A 387 16.13 31.16 4.06
N SER A 388 15.45 30.28 3.34
CA SER A 388 14.78 30.58 2.06
C SER A 388 13.46 31.34 2.23
N GLY A 389 12.79 31.22 3.37
CA GLY A 389 11.47 31.78 3.60
C GLY A 389 11.47 33.29 3.85
N ALA A 390 10.54 34.00 3.22
CA ALA A 390 10.23 35.38 3.58
C ALA A 390 9.48 35.44 4.93
N ARG A 391 9.55 36.60 5.62
CA ARG A 391 8.65 36.86 6.76
C ARG A 391 7.24 37.15 6.22
N ARG A 392 6.22 36.49 6.78
CA ARG A 392 4.82 36.85 6.50
C ARG A 392 4.54 38.24 7.06
N THR A 393 3.98 39.12 6.23
CA THR A 393 3.41 40.40 6.69
C THR A 393 2.04 40.13 7.33
N ALA A 394 1.58 40.95 8.27
CA ALA A 394 0.30 40.78 8.96
C ALA A 394 -0.90 40.56 8.00
N ALA A 395 -0.88 41.18 6.81
CA ALA A 395 -1.89 41.01 5.75
C ALA A 395 -1.90 39.64 5.04
N GLN A 396 -0.91 38.76 5.31
CA GLN A 396 -0.80 37.41 4.72
C GLN A 396 -1.17 36.30 5.72
N SER A 397 -1.48 36.66 6.96
CA SER A 397 -2.07 35.76 7.96
C SER A 397 -3.53 35.55 7.58
N ASP A 398 -3.99 34.30 7.41
CA ASP A 398 -5.43 34.02 7.35
C ASP A 398 -6.01 34.45 8.72
N GLU A 399 -6.62 35.64 8.79
CA GLU A 399 -7.18 36.23 10.02
C GLU A 399 -8.46 35.52 10.50
N ASN A 400 -9.00 34.58 9.71
CA ASN A 400 -10.16 33.79 10.09
C ASN A 400 -9.75 32.40 10.58
N PRO A 401 -9.65 32.18 11.91
CA PRO A 401 -9.48 30.84 12.45
C PRO A 401 -10.63 29.95 11.97
N ARG A 402 -10.29 28.82 11.36
CA ARG A 402 -11.27 27.85 10.85
C ARG A 402 -11.87 27.03 11.99
N THR A 403 -11.19 26.97 13.14
CA THR A 403 -11.63 26.22 14.31
C THR A 403 -11.60 27.06 15.59
N THR A 404 -12.55 26.79 16.48
CA THR A 404 -12.57 27.41 17.81
C THR A 404 -11.34 26.97 18.61
N THR A 405 -10.76 27.87 19.41
CA THR A 405 -9.55 27.59 20.22
C THR A 405 -9.70 26.31 21.07
N ALA A 406 -10.89 26.04 21.63
CA ALA A 406 -11.16 24.81 22.38
C ALA A 406 -11.07 23.54 21.52
N GLN A 407 -11.63 23.55 20.30
CA GLN A 407 -11.60 22.42 19.37
C GLN A 407 -10.18 22.16 18.83
N LEU A 408 -9.40 23.24 18.69
CA LEU A 408 -8.00 23.15 18.25
C LEU A 408 -7.15 22.46 19.32
N TRP A 409 -7.25 22.86 20.58
CA TRP A 409 -6.49 22.26 21.68
C TRP A 409 -6.96 20.83 22.00
N SER A 410 -8.25 20.52 21.86
CA SER A 410 -8.72 19.14 21.99
C SER A 410 -8.13 18.25 20.91
N GLY A 411 -8.13 18.68 19.64
CA GLY A 411 -7.51 17.92 18.54
C GLY A 411 -6.01 17.68 18.75
N VAL A 412 -5.29 18.71 19.21
CA VAL A 412 -3.85 18.60 19.53
C VAL A 412 -3.60 17.62 20.68
N ALA A 413 -4.43 17.64 21.73
CA ALA A 413 -4.30 16.72 22.86
C ALA A 413 -4.49 15.25 22.43
N VAL A 414 -5.46 14.98 21.56
CA VAL A 414 -5.69 13.63 21.01
C VAL A 414 -4.48 13.16 20.18
N THR A 415 -3.98 14.00 19.26
CA THR A 415 -2.79 13.69 18.47
C THR A 415 -1.57 13.42 19.36
N ILE A 416 -1.33 14.23 20.38
CA ILE A 416 -0.21 14.02 21.30
C ILE A 416 -0.40 12.72 22.11
N GLY A 417 -1.62 12.44 22.59
CA GLY A 417 -1.93 11.20 23.28
C GLY A 417 -1.61 9.97 22.43
N LEU A 418 -1.95 10.02 21.14
CA LEU A 418 -1.65 8.96 20.18
C LEU A 418 -0.14 8.80 19.96
N LEU A 419 0.62 9.89 19.79
CA LEU A 419 2.08 9.83 19.70
C LEU A 419 2.71 9.23 20.97
N VAL A 420 2.17 9.57 22.15
CA VAL A 420 2.64 9.02 23.43
C VAL A 420 2.38 7.51 23.51
N ILE A 421 1.21 7.04 23.04
CA ILE A 421 0.92 5.60 22.96
C ILE A 421 1.93 4.90 22.04
N ILE A 422 2.18 5.47 20.86
CA ILE A 422 3.08 4.90 19.85
C ILE A 422 4.53 4.86 20.35
N PHE A 423 5.11 6.01 20.71
CA PHE A 423 6.51 6.10 21.13
C PHE A 423 6.74 5.51 22.53
N GLY A 424 5.79 5.66 23.45
CA GLY A 424 5.83 5.04 24.76
C GLY A 424 5.83 3.52 24.66
N GLY A 425 4.99 2.97 23.78
CA GLY A 425 4.94 1.55 23.46
C GLY A 425 6.30 1.03 22.99
N PHE A 426 6.87 1.65 21.95
CA PHE A 426 8.17 1.21 21.39
C PHE A 426 9.31 1.30 22.41
N LYS A 427 9.39 2.40 23.17
CA LYS A 427 10.46 2.60 24.15
C LYS A 427 10.35 1.62 25.31
N SER A 428 9.13 1.29 25.75
CA SER A 428 8.92 0.37 26.86
C SER A 428 9.29 -1.08 26.50
N GLY A 429 9.22 -1.44 25.21
CA GLY A 429 9.40 -2.82 24.75
C GLY A 429 8.32 -3.79 25.24
N ILE A 430 7.29 -3.29 25.92
CA ILE A 430 6.23 -4.10 26.53
C ILE A 430 5.25 -4.63 25.46
N ALA A 431 5.05 -3.87 24.39
CA ALA A 431 4.13 -4.18 23.31
C ALA A 431 4.83 -4.18 21.94
N THR A 432 4.40 -5.08 21.07
CA THR A 432 4.86 -5.18 19.69
C THR A 432 4.24 -4.10 18.80
N ALA A 433 4.78 -3.91 17.58
CA ALA A 433 4.28 -2.89 16.66
C ALA A 433 2.80 -3.08 16.30
N THR A 434 2.36 -4.32 16.13
CA THR A 434 0.96 -4.68 15.83
C THR A 434 0.03 -4.34 17.00
N GLU A 435 0.47 -4.59 18.24
CA GLU A 435 -0.33 -4.31 19.43
C GLU A 435 -0.45 -2.79 19.64
N ILE A 436 0.66 -2.06 19.47
CA ILE A 436 0.69 -0.59 19.56
C ILE A 436 -0.22 0.06 18.51
N SER A 437 -0.17 -0.40 17.25
CA SER A 437 -1.02 0.15 16.20
C SER A 437 -2.49 -0.22 16.39
N SER A 438 -2.81 -1.42 16.91
CA SER A 438 -4.20 -1.80 17.21
C SER A 438 -4.81 -0.91 18.30
N PHE A 439 -4.06 -0.62 19.38
CA PHE A 439 -4.50 0.31 20.42
C PHE A 439 -4.57 1.74 19.93
N GLY A 440 -3.62 2.17 19.09
CA GLY A 440 -3.65 3.48 18.45
C GLY A 440 -4.90 3.65 17.58
N ALA A 441 -5.29 2.62 16.82
CA ALA A 441 -6.50 2.61 16.01
C ALA A 441 -7.76 2.69 16.89
N LEU A 442 -7.82 1.91 17.98
CA LEU A 442 -8.91 1.99 18.95
C LEU A 442 -9.02 3.39 19.59
N TYR A 443 -7.88 3.97 19.99
CA TYR A 443 -7.80 5.30 20.56
C TYR A 443 -8.32 6.37 19.57
N ALA A 444 -7.86 6.31 18.32
CA ALA A 444 -8.30 7.23 17.27
C ALA A 444 -9.79 7.07 16.93
N LEU A 445 -10.34 5.86 17.05
CA LEU A 445 -11.76 5.57 16.80
C LEU A 445 -12.67 6.08 17.92
N VAL A 446 -12.25 5.94 19.19
CA VAL A 446 -13.08 6.26 20.36
C VAL A 446 -13.00 7.74 20.73
N ILE A 447 -11.81 8.34 20.61
CA ILE A 447 -11.54 9.69 21.12
C ILE A 447 -11.45 10.73 20.01
N GLY A 448 -11.01 10.33 18.81
CA GLY A 448 -10.88 11.21 17.64
C GLY A 448 -12.22 11.66 17.11
#